data_AF-A0A8B3FC20-F1
#
_entry.id   AF-A0A8B3FC20-F1
#
_cell.length_a   1.000
_cell.length_b   1.000
_cell.length_c   1.000
_cell.angle_alpha   90.00
_cell.angle_beta   90.00
_cell.angle_gamma   90.00
#
_symmetry.space_group_name_H-M   'P 1'
#
loop_
_entity.id
_entity.type
_entity.pdbx_description
1 polymer ?
#
loop_
_entity_poly.entity_id
_entity_poly.type
_entity_poly.pdbx_seq_one_letter_code
_entity_poly.pdbx_strand_id
1 'polypeptide(L)'
;MVIFIIAFAFFILAYSPILSAGILIVSSFVLYNNRGFTLTTIYFFILSLSLASIYAYQIKDNATDFLIYYQYYYTVFDSFSFSDSSFEPGYYILNKVMSEFGIMSEIEFSIVMNTIVFMANYFSLYFFISKKYPDIRNFFLVLMLSFILMKLGSLALLWRQSLALPFLISILAVSNKPGKIILFLLAVSFHYSSIIIAPLVYYIDSLTVSKRKFITIILPVGFLWSVGLGSSIHSILPGFISNKLAFSLIEPRLEYFMDAVKTIVFFIPVFVFIFFDFSFKKGFVHNRSLAKESSMIVFIFLFIMSFSLVPHSFRFIYPLSVSLISIYSAVFLNRIKNMALYYFILCVLIILSFSRFVFLDTMMEYDFFYSDPFGFLI
;
A
#
# COMPACT_ATOMS: atom_id res chain seq x y z
N MET A 1 -1.81 27.31 -26.26
CA MET A 1 -0.36 27.05 -26.08
C MET A 1 -0.05 26.37 -24.74
N VAL A 2 -0.42 26.95 -23.59
CA VAL A 2 -0.19 26.35 -22.26
C VAL A 2 -0.87 24.98 -22.11
N ILE A 3 -2.13 24.83 -22.52
CA ILE A 3 -2.85 23.54 -22.49
C ILE A 3 -2.19 22.50 -23.41
N PHE A 4 -1.63 22.91 -24.55
CA PHE A 4 -0.94 22.03 -25.47
C PHE A 4 0.43 21.59 -24.93
N ILE A 5 1.19 22.49 -24.32
CA ILE A 5 2.46 22.17 -23.63
C ILE A 5 2.20 21.26 -22.43
N ILE A 6 1.12 21.51 -21.69
CA ILE A 6 0.68 20.68 -20.57
C ILE A 6 0.24 19.29 -21.07
N ALA A 7 -0.56 19.20 -22.14
CA ALA A 7 -0.98 17.94 -22.75
C ALA A 7 0.19 17.16 -23.37
N PHE A 8 1.14 17.85 -23.99
CA PHE A 8 2.35 17.27 -24.57
C PHE A 8 3.35 16.81 -23.48
N ALA A 9 3.51 17.59 -22.42
CA ALA A 9 4.18 17.14 -21.20
C ALA A 9 3.45 15.91 -20.64
N PHE A 10 2.11 15.92 -20.54
CA PHE A 10 1.29 14.77 -20.09
C PHE A 10 1.39 13.54 -21.00
N PHE A 11 1.62 13.73 -22.30
CA PHE A 11 1.92 12.66 -23.22
C PHE A 11 3.31 12.06 -22.96
N ILE A 12 4.36 12.87 -22.78
CA ILE A 12 5.69 12.38 -22.38
C ILE A 12 5.65 11.73 -20.97
N LEU A 13 4.84 12.28 -20.07
CA LEU A 13 4.57 11.75 -18.73
C LEU A 13 4.03 10.32 -18.82
N ALA A 14 3.15 10.01 -19.78
CA ALA A 14 2.60 8.67 -19.99
C ALA A 14 3.65 7.58 -20.27
N TYR A 15 4.84 7.96 -20.75
CA TYR A 15 5.92 7.02 -21.11
C TYR A 15 7.09 6.97 -20.11
N SER A 16 7.11 7.84 -19.09
CA SER A 16 8.18 7.83 -18.07
C SER A 16 7.64 8.11 -16.66
N PRO A 17 7.46 7.06 -15.83
CA PRO A 17 7.12 7.21 -14.41
C PRO A 17 8.08 8.10 -13.63
N ILE A 18 9.36 8.04 -13.99
CA ILE A 18 10.44 8.82 -13.36
C ILE A 18 10.24 10.30 -13.63
N LEU A 19 10.11 10.65 -14.91
CA LEU A 19 9.86 12.04 -15.30
C LEU A 19 8.54 12.53 -14.70
N SER A 20 7.54 11.65 -14.61
CA SER A 20 6.25 11.98 -14.02
C SER A 20 6.27 12.33 -12.56
N ALA A 21 6.87 11.49 -11.71
CA ALA A 21 6.95 11.86 -10.32
C ALA A 21 7.94 13.01 -10.08
N GLY A 22 9.01 13.15 -10.88
CA GLY A 22 9.89 14.32 -10.84
C GLY A 22 9.16 15.65 -11.12
N ILE A 23 8.40 15.71 -12.23
CA ILE A 23 7.59 16.88 -12.58
C ILE A 23 6.52 17.17 -11.52
N LEU A 24 5.88 16.13 -10.96
CA LEU A 24 4.88 16.31 -9.89
C LEU A 24 5.49 16.85 -8.60
N ILE A 25 6.67 16.37 -8.21
CA ILE A 25 7.39 16.86 -7.03
C ILE A 25 7.69 18.34 -7.23
N VAL A 26 8.24 18.74 -8.38
CA VAL A 26 8.50 20.15 -8.71
C VAL A 26 7.20 20.97 -8.72
N SER A 27 6.16 20.46 -9.39
CA SER A 27 4.83 21.09 -9.46
C SER A 27 4.22 21.25 -8.07
N SER A 28 4.53 20.35 -7.13
CA SER A 28 4.02 20.43 -5.76
C SER A 28 4.63 21.56 -4.93
N PHE A 29 5.87 21.93 -5.23
CA PHE A 29 6.50 23.12 -4.66
C PHE A 29 5.96 24.41 -5.29
N VAL A 30 5.60 24.39 -6.57
CA VAL A 30 5.12 25.56 -7.31
C VAL A 30 3.64 25.85 -7.06
N LEU A 31 2.78 24.84 -7.09
CA LEU A 31 1.31 24.97 -7.06
C LEU A 31 0.71 24.96 -5.65
N TYR A 32 1.56 24.82 -4.63
CA TYR A 32 1.31 25.01 -3.20
C TYR A 32 -0.15 25.32 -2.85
N ASN A 33 -0.94 24.26 -2.59
CA ASN A 33 -2.36 24.28 -2.17
C ASN A 33 -3.47 24.49 -3.23
N ASN A 34 -3.18 24.50 -4.54
CA ASN A 34 -4.23 24.50 -5.56
C ASN A 34 -4.90 23.11 -5.70
N ARG A 35 -6.04 22.92 -5.03
CA ARG A 35 -6.76 21.63 -4.96
C ARG A 35 -7.37 21.18 -6.29
N GLY A 36 -7.76 22.11 -7.17
CA GLY A 36 -8.34 21.76 -8.48
C GLY A 36 -7.28 21.20 -9.43
N PHE A 37 -6.14 21.89 -9.54
CA PHE A 37 -5.03 21.45 -10.38
C PHE A 37 -4.35 20.17 -9.86
N THR A 38 -4.37 19.97 -8.54
CA THR A 38 -3.90 18.74 -7.86
C THR A 38 -4.58 17.49 -8.43
N LEU A 39 -5.89 17.54 -8.65
CA LEU A 39 -6.68 16.37 -9.05
C LEU A 39 -6.39 15.95 -10.49
N THR A 40 -6.32 16.93 -11.41
CA THR A 40 -5.99 16.70 -12.82
C THR A 40 -4.57 16.16 -12.99
N THR A 41 -3.59 16.72 -12.27
CA THR A 41 -2.19 16.30 -12.40
C THR A 41 -1.98 14.89 -11.85
N ILE A 42 -2.66 14.52 -10.77
CA ILE A 42 -2.62 13.16 -10.21
C ILE A 42 -3.32 12.16 -11.12
N TYR A 43 -4.40 12.56 -11.82
CA TYR A 43 -5.04 11.67 -12.78
C TYR A 43 -4.06 11.21 -13.86
N PHE A 44 -3.34 12.15 -14.48
CA PHE A 44 -2.35 11.82 -15.50
C PHE A 44 -1.15 11.06 -14.93
N PHE A 45 -0.76 11.32 -13.67
CA PHE A 45 0.25 10.53 -13.00
C PHE A 45 -0.17 9.07 -12.84
N ILE A 46 -1.38 8.83 -12.35
CA ILE A 46 -1.91 7.48 -12.18
C ILE A 46 -1.98 6.77 -13.53
N LEU A 47 -2.46 7.47 -14.58
CA LEU A 47 -2.49 6.91 -15.93
C LEU A 47 -1.09 6.55 -16.44
N SER A 48 -0.12 7.45 -16.29
CA SER A 48 1.30 7.20 -16.60
C SER A 48 1.84 5.98 -15.84
N LEU A 49 1.53 5.90 -14.55
CA LEU A 49 1.95 4.80 -13.70
C LEU A 49 1.32 3.48 -14.11
N SER A 50 0.04 3.47 -14.52
CA SER A 50 -0.68 2.31 -15.03
C SER A 50 -0.10 1.85 -16.37
N LEU A 51 0.22 2.79 -17.28
CA LEU A 51 0.82 2.50 -18.58
C LEU A 51 2.22 1.95 -18.44
N ALA A 52 3.04 2.50 -17.54
CA ALA A 52 4.39 2.00 -17.34
C ALA A 52 4.46 0.62 -16.68
N SER A 53 3.48 0.24 -15.86
CA SER A 53 3.35 -1.14 -15.38
C SER A 53 3.13 -2.16 -16.50
N ILE A 54 2.74 -1.73 -17.71
CA ILE A 54 2.68 -2.59 -18.90
C ILE A 54 4.07 -2.81 -19.49
N TYR A 55 4.89 -1.76 -19.53
CA TYR A 55 6.20 -1.78 -20.19
C TYR A 55 7.29 -2.42 -19.34
N ALA A 56 7.07 -2.51 -18.04
CA ALA A 56 8.06 -3.02 -17.11
C ALA A 56 8.19 -4.57 -17.18
N TYR A 57 7.12 -5.36 -17.30
CA TYR A 57 7.19 -6.84 -17.44
C TYR A 57 6.20 -7.35 -18.50
N GLN A 58 6.51 -8.27 -19.41
CA GLN A 58 6.70 -9.72 -19.15
C GLN A 58 5.66 -10.34 -18.18
N ILE A 59 4.43 -9.83 -18.20
CA ILE A 59 3.30 -10.26 -17.35
C ILE A 59 2.95 -11.77 -17.43
N LYS A 60 3.43 -12.49 -18.45
CA LYS A 60 2.93 -13.85 -18.75
C LYS A 60 3.46 -14.99 -17.88
N ASP A 61 4.72 -14.97 -17.44
CA ASP A 61 5.35 -16.23 -16.99
C ASP A 61 5.45 -16.41 -15.46
N ASN A 62 5.40 -15.34 -14.65
CA ASN A 62 5.70 -15.44 -13.20
C ASN A 62 4.62 -14.90 -12.23
N ALA A 63 3.57 -14.20 -12.71
CA ALA A 63 2.56 -13.57 -11.85
C ALA A 63 1.29 -14.43 -11.68
N THR A 64 1.35 -15.43 -10.81
CA THR A 64 0.25 -16.39 -10.58
C THR A 64 -1.09 -15.74 -10.23
N ASP A 65 -1.10 -14.71 -9.38
CA ASP A 65 -2.34 -14.02 -8.98
C ASP A 65 -2.93 -13.17 -10.14
N PHE A 66 -2.10 -12.59 -11.03
CA PHE A 66 -2.58 -11.84 -12.20
C PHE A 66 -3.39 -12.74 -13.14
N LEU A 67 -2.82 -13.90 -13.49
CA LEU A 67 -3.45 -14.83 -14.42
C LEU A 67 -4.80 -15.32 -13.87
N ILE A 68 -4.84 -15.62 -12.56
CA ILE A 68 -6.08 -15.99 -11.86
C ILE A 68 -7.13 -14.89 -12.00
N TYR A 69 -6.76 -13.62 -11.82
CA TYR A 69 -7.69 -12.49 -11.93
C TYR A 69 -8.18 -12.25 -13.35
N TYR A 70 -7.31 -12.35 -14.35
CA TYR A 70 -7.70 -12.18 -15.75
C TYR A 70 -8.57 -13.35 -16.24
N GLN A 71 -8.22 -14.59 -15.92
CA GLN A 71 -9.05 -15.76 -16.24
C GLN A 71 -10.45 -15.63 -15.63
N TYR A 72 -10.54 -15.17 -14.38
CA TYR A 72 -11.82 -14.89 -13.73
C TYR A 72 -12.61 -13.77 -14.43
N TYR A 73 -11.94 -12.70 -14.86
CA TYR A 73 -12.60 -11.66 -15.65
C TYR A 73 -13.19 -12.22 -16.94
N TYR A 74 -12.40 -13.03 -17.66
CA TYR A 74 -12.80 -13.64 -18.92
C TYR A 74 -14.00 -14.59 -18.74
N THR A 75 -14.06 -15.36 -17.65
CA THR A 75 -15.26 -16.16 -17.37
C THR A 75 -16.49 -15.27 -17.14
N VAL A 76 -16.38 -14.20 -16.35
CA VAL A 76 -17.47 -13.22 -16.13
C VAL A 76 -17.93 -12.57 -17.44
N PHE A 77 -16.99 -12.31 -18.36
CA PHE A 77 -17.25 -11.78 -19.69
C PHE A 77 -18.11 -12.75 -20.53
N ASP A 78 -17.76 -14.04 -20.53
CA ASP A 78 -18.39 -15.11 -21.32
C ASP A 78 -19.73 -15.65 -20.74
N SER A 79 -20.47 -14.86 -19.95
CA SER A 79 -21.81 -15.17 -19.38
C SER A 79 -21.86 -15.94 -18.06
N PHE A 80 -20.82 -15.88 -17.23
CA PHE A 80 -20.79 -16.58 -15.94
C PHE A 80 -21.73 -15.98 -14.89
N SER A 81 -22.39 -16.85 -14.11
CA SER A 81 -23.32 -16.45 -13.06
C SER A 81 -22.61 -16.26 -11.71
N PHE A 82 -23.08 -15.34 -10.86
CA PHE A 82 -22.46 -15.11 -9.55
C PHE A 82 -22.44 -16.35 -8.64
N SER A 83 -23.43 -17.24 -8.77
CA SER A 83 -23.50 -18.48 -7.98
C SER A 83 -22.31 -19.42 -8.18
N ASP A 84 -21.60 -19.26 -9.30
CA ASP A 84 -20.43 -20.07 -9.64
C ASP A 84 -19.11 -19.34 -9.25
N SER A 85 -19.21 -18.14 -8.67
CA SER A 85 -18.04 -17.30 -8.39
C SER A 85 -17.21 -17.79 -7.20
N SER A 86 -15.89 -17.83 -7.40
CA SER A 86 -14.90 -18.10 -6.35
C SER A 86 -14.45 -16.85 -5.59
N PHE A 87 -14.91 -15.66 -6.00
CA PHE A 87 -14.52 -14.37 -5.44
C PHE A 87 -15.70 -13.58 -4.88
N GLU A 88 -15.39 -12.57 -4.06
CA GLU A 88 -16.38 -11.78 -3.34
C GLU A 88 -17.27 -10.93 -4.27
N PRO A 89 -18.51 -10.62 -3.83
CA PRO A 89 -19.52 -9.96 -4.66
C PRO A 89 -19.08 -8.60 -5.22
N GLY A 90 -18.30 -7.81 -4.47
CA GLY A 90 -17.79 -6.53 -4.96
C GLY A 90 -16.82 -6.71 -6.13
N TYR A 91 -15.95 -7.71 -6.07
CA TYR A 91 -15.03 -8.03 -7.17
C TYR A 91 -15.78 -8.58 -8.39
N TYR A 92 -16.79 -9.44 -8.19
CA TYR A 92 -17.67 -9.89 -9.27
C TYR A 92 -18.39 -8.72 -9.96
N ILE A 93 -19.05 -7.85 -9.19
CA ILE A 93 -19.79 -6.69 -9.73
C ILE A 93 -18.85 -5.79 -10.53
N LEU A 94 -17.65 -5.53 -10.02
CA LEU A 94 -16.65 -4.72 -10.72
C LEU A 94 -16.28 -5.33 -12.09
N ASN A 95 -15.96 -6.62 -12.12
CA ASN A 95 -15.63 -7.32 -13.37
C ASN A 95 -16.83 -7.37 -14.32
N LYS A 96 -18.05 -7.48 -13.80
CA LYS A 96 -19.27 -7.45 -14.62
C LYS A 96 -19.45 -6.09 -15.28
N VAL A 97 -19.33 -5.00 -14.52
CA VAL A 97 -19.37 -3.63 -15.08
C VAL A 97 -18.27 -3.45 -16.12
N MET A 98 -17.04 -3.91 -15.84
CA MET A 98 -15.94 -3.86 -16.80
C MET A 98 -16.23 -4.65 -18.09
N SER A 99 -16.91 -5.79 -18.00
CA SER A 99 -17.29 -6.60 -19.17
C SER A 99 -18.23 -5.87 -20.12
N GLU A 100 -19.09 -4.98 -19.61
CA GLU A 100 -20.02 -4.19 -20.43
C GLU A 100 -19.29 -3.18 -21.32
N PHE A 101 -18.03 -2.84 -21.02
CA PHE A 101 -17.19 -1.97 -21.85
C PHE A 101 -16.40 -2.71 -22.93
N GLY A 102 -16.56 -4.04 -23.07
CA GLY A 102 -15.92 -4.80 -24.15
C GLY A 102 -14.40 -4.87 -24.06
N ILE A 103 -13.84 -4.96 -22.85
CA ILE A 103 -12.38 -5.09 -22.65
C ILE A 103 -11.96 -6.51 -23.05
N MET A 104 -11.26 -6.67 -24.17
CA MET A 104 -10.97 -7.98 -24.74
C MET A 104 -9.55 -8.46 -24.46
N SER A 105 -8.59 -7.55 -24.30
CA SER A 105 -7.18 -7.93 -24.13
C SER A 105 -6.73 -7.93 -22.66
N GLU A 106 -5.79 -8.82 -22.34
CA GLU A 106 -5.06 -8.86 -21.05
C GLU A 106 -4.47 -7.49 -20.68
N ILE A 107 -3.94 -6.79 -21.68
CA ILE A 107 -3.28 -5.49 -21.52
C ILE A 107 -4.30 -4.42 -21.13
N GLU A 108 -5.40 -4.32 -21.87
CA GLU A 108 -6.47 -3.36 -21.55
C GLU A 108 -7.06 -3.63 -20.17
N PHE A 109 -7.30 -4.90 -19.83
CA PHE A 109 -7.76 -5.29 -18.50
C PHE A 109 -6.81 -4.85 -17.40
N SER A 110 -5.51 -5.10 -17.57
CA SER A 110 -4.46 -4.68 -16.63
C SER A 110 -4.43 -3.16 -16.44
N ILE A 111 -4.51 -2.38 -17.53
CA ILE A 111 -4.54 -0.91 -17.48
C ILE A 111 -5.75 -0.44 -16.68
N VAL A 112 -6.93 -0.95 -17.01
CA VAL A 112 -8.18 -0.54 -16.38
C VAL A 112 -8.16 -0.90 -14.90
N MET A 113 -7.76 -2.12 -14.55
CA MET A 113 -7.68 -2.55 -13.16
C MET A 113 -6.66 -1.74 -12.35
N ASN A 114 -5.45 -1.56 -12.85
CA ASN A 114 -4.44 -0.75 -12.17
C ASN A 114 -4.93 0.68 -11.98
N THR A 115 -5.59 1.26 -12.98
CA THR A 115 -6.15 2.61 -12.89
C THR A 115 -7.24 2.70 -11.83
N ILE A 116 -8.16 1.73 -11.77
CA ILE A 116 -9.22 1.69 -10.75
C ILE A 116 -8.62 1.58 -9.35
N VAL A 117 -7.68 0.64 -9.15
CA VAL A 117 -7.00 0.42 -7.87
C VAL A 117 -6.27 1.67 -7.41
N PHE A 118 -5.47 2.27 -8.29
CA PHE A 118 -4.70 3.47 -8.00
C PHE A 118 -5.59 4.67 -7.71
N MET A 119 -6.66 4.86 -8.47
CA MET A 119 -7.63 5.93 -8.23
C MET A 119 -8.36 5.76 -6.90
N ALA A 120 -8.87 4.56 -6.61
CA ALA A 120 -9.59 4.30 -5.38
C ALA A 120 -8.69 4.56 -4.16
N ASN A 121 -7.44 4.10 -4.20
CA ASN A 121 -6.46 4.38 -3.16
C ASN A 121 -6.19 5.88 -3.06
N TYR A 122 -5.92 6.58 -4.16
CA TYR A 122 -5.72 8.03 -4.14
C TYR A 122 -6.89 8.79 -3.48
N PHE A 123 -8.14 8.50 -3.85
CA PHE A 123 -9.30 9.17 -3.25
C PHE A 123 -9.42 8.89 -1.74
N SER A 124 -9.14 7.66 -1.31
CA SER A 124 -9.14 7.33 0.12
C SER A 124 -8.06 8.09 0.90
N LEU A 125 -6.87 8.25 0.32
CA LEU A 125 -5.78 9.04 0.90
C LEU A 125 -6.15 10.51 1.00
N TYR A 126 -6.69 11.07 -0.08
CA TYR A 126 -7.20 12.44 -0.13
C TYR A 126 -8.21 12.67 0.99
N PHE A 127 -9.19 11.77 1.13
CA PHE A 127 -10.22 11.87 2.15
C PHE A 127 -9.64 11.73 3.56
N PHE A 128 -8.76 10.75 3.78
CA PHE A 128 -8.12 10.53 5.08
C PHE A 128 -7.26 11.71 5.53
N ILE A 129 -6.36 12.18 4.66
CA ILE A 129 -5.46 13.30 5.00
C ILE A 129 -6.27 14.58 5.22
N SER A 130 -7.26 14.86 4.36
CA SER A 130 -8.06 16.08 4.48
C SER A 130 -8.90 16.12 5.78
N LYS A 131 -9.38 14.96 6.26
CA LYS A 131 -10.15 14.87 7.50
C LYS A 131 -9.28 14.81 8.75
N LYS A 132 -8.20 14.03 8.72
CA LYS A 132 -7.38 13.74 9.92
C LYS A 132 -6.27 14.77 10.14
N TYR A 133 -5.86 15.46 9.09
CA TYR A 133 -4.75 16.41 9.10
C TYR A 133 -5.10 17.73 8.39
N PRO A 134 -6.12 18.47 8.88
CA PRO A 134 -6.57 19.72 8.26
C PRO A 134 -5.51 20.84 8.31
N ASP A 135 -4.51 20.71 9.18
CA ASP A 135 -3.42 21.66 9.43
C ASP A 135 -2.20 21.47 8.51
N ILE A 136 -2.22 20.50 7.60
CA ILE A 136 -1.08 20.22 6.73
C ILE A 136 -0.82 21.39 5.77
N ARG A 137 0.40 21.92 5.87
CA ARG A 137 0.89 23.06 5.08
C ARG A 137 1.03 22.77 3.57
N ASN A 138 1.57 21.60 3.21
CA ASN A 138 1.78 21.17 1.81
C ASN A 138 0.95 19.92 1.51
N PHE A 139 -0.37 20.07 1.46
CA PHE A 139 -1.30 18.96 1.31
C PHE A 139 -1.05 18.11 0.06
N PHE A 140 -0.78 18.78 -1.06
CA PHE A 140 -0.50 18.10 -2.32
C PHE A 140 0.81 17.28 -2.28
N LEU A 141 1.85 17.80 -1.64
CA LEU A 141 3.11 17.09 -1.46
C LEU A 141 2.96 15.85 -0.57
N VAL A 142 2.18 15.95 0.51
CA VAL A 142 1.87 14.79 1.36
C VAL A 142 1.11 13.73 0.58
N LEU A 143 0.13 14.12 -0.24
CA LEU A 143 -0.60 13.17 -1.10
C LEU A 143 0.32 12.48 -2.11
N MET A 144 1.13 13.25 -2.82
CA MET A 144 2.08 12.74 -3.80
C MET A 144 3.09 11.78 -3.17
N LEU A 145 3.69 12.19 -2.05
CA LEU A 145 4.68 11.38 -1.35
C LEU A 145 4.06 10.11 -0.79
N SER A 146 2.84 10.17 -0.22
CA SER A 146 2.12 8.98 0.25
C SER A 146 1.90 7.99 -0.90
N PHE A 147 1.51 8.49 -2.08
CA PHE A 147 1.23 7.65 -3.24
C PHE A 147 2.49 7.03 -3.86
N ILE A 148 3.59 7.79 -3.92
CA ILE A 148 4.91 7.29 -4.36
C ILE A 148 5.39 6.17 -3.43
N LEU A 149 5.35 6.41 -2.12
CA LEU A 149 5.75 5.43 -1.09
C LEU A 149 4.82 4.21 -1.07
N MET A 150 3.53 4.38 -1.36
CA MET A 150 2.59 3.26 -1.51
C MET A 150 2.92 2.38 -2.70
N LYS A 151 3.27 2.99 -3.84
CA LYS A 151 3.66 2.23 -5.04
C LYS A 151 4.99 1.50 -4.82
N LEU A 152 5.89 2.02 -3.98
CA LEU A 152 7.13 1.34 -3.62
C LEU A 152 6.89 -0.04 -2.98
N GLY A 153 5.87 -0.18 -2.13
CA GLY A 153 5.56 -1.47 -1.47
C GLY A 153 4.70 -2.45 -2.29
N SER A 154 4.63 -2.29 -3.61
CA SER A 154 4.04 -3.26 -4.55
C SER A 154 2.52 -3.54 -4.40
N LEU A 155 1.68 -2.51 -4.52
CA LEU A 155 0.21 -2.67 -4.56
C LEU A 155 -0.33 -3.30 -5.87
N ALA A 156 0.50 -3.48 -6.89
CA ALA A 156 0.08 -3.64 -8.28
C ALA A 156 -0.41 -5.04 -8.68
N LEU A 157 -0.20 -6.07 -7.86
CA LEU A 157 -0.53 -7.47 -8.23
C LEU A 157 -1.53 -8.16 -7.29
N LEU A 158 -1.93 -7.49 -6.22
CA LEU A 158 -2.91 -7.97 -5.24
C LEU A 158 -4.22 -7.18 -5.35
N TRP A 159 -4.87 -7.18 -6.51
CA TRP A 159 -5.95 -6.25 -6.81
C TRP A 159 -7.15 -6.34 -5.85
N ARG A 160 -7.59 -7.53 -5.46
CA ARG A 160 -8.70 -7.68 -4.50
C ARG A 160 -8.37 -7.04 -3.15
N GLN A 161 -7.17 -7.28 -2.65
CA GLN A 161 -6.67 -6.69 -1.41
C GLN A 161 -6.54 -5.18 -1.56
N SER A 162 -5.92 -4.72 -2.65
CA SER A 162 -5.73 -3.30 -2.97
C SER A 162 -7.04 -2.54 -3.24
N LEU A 163 -8.11 -3.21 -3.64
CA LEU A 163 -9.47 -2.66 -3.78
C LEU A 163 -10.23 -2.59 -2.45
N ALA A 164 -9.90 -3.43 -1.48
CA ALA A 164 -10.47 -3.36 -0.14
C ALA A 164 -9.82 -2.23 0.70
N LEU A 165 -8.54 -1.92 0.46
CA LEU A 165 -7.79 -0.89 1.21
C LEU A 165 -8.44 0.51 1.24
N PRO A 166 -8.95 1.07 0.14
CA PRO A 166 -9.55 2.39 0.12
C PRO A 166 -10.66 2.54 1.16
N PHE A 167 -11.46 1.49 1.33
CA PHE A 167 -12.55 1.48 2.29
C PHE A 167 -12.01 1.39 3.72
N LEU A 168 -10.99 0.56 3.97
CA LEU A 168 -10.34 0.46 5.29
C LEU A 168 -9.66 1.77 5.72
N ILE A 169 -8.95 2.43 4.82
CA ILE A 169 -8.33 3.73 5.07
C ILE A 169 -9.43 4.77 5.36
N SER A 170 -10.53 4.71 4.61
CA SER A 170 -11.67 5.63 4.80
C SER A 170 -12.39 5.42 6.14
N ILE A 171 -12.43 4.19 6.69
CA ILE A 171 -13.00 3.92 8.03
C ILE A 171 -12.29 4.75 9.11
N LEU A 172 -10.98 4.97 8.97
CA LEU A 172 -10.19 5.77 9.90
C LEU A 172 -10.47 7.28 9.80
N ALA A 173 -11.06 7.73 8.71
CA ALA A 173 -11.36 9.14 8.43
C ALA A 173 -12.80 9.53 8.79
N VAL A 174 -13.73 8.58 8.71
CA VAL A 174 -15.15 8.78 9.02
C VAL A 174 -15.37 8.78 10.54
N SER A 175 -16.22 9.69 11.04
CA SER A 175 -16.56 9.78 12.47
C SER A 175 -17.85 9.04 12.83
N ASN A 176 -18.86 9.02 11.95
CA ASN A 176 -20.17 8.43 12.23
C ASN A 176 -20.16 6.90 12.09
N LYS A 177 -20.82 6.21 13.03
CA LYS A 177 -20.94 4.74 13.03
C LYS A 177 -21.56 4.16 11.76
N PRO A 178 -22.65 4.72 11.19
CA PRO A 178 -23.26 4.17 9.98
C PRO A 178 -22.30 4.19 8.78
N GLY A 179 -21.55 5.28 8.59
CA GLY A 179 -20.57 5.38 7.51
C GLY A 179 -19.45 4.35 7.64
N LYS A 180 -18.97 4.09 8.87
CA LYS A 180 -17.97 3.04 9.13
C LYS A 180 -18.49 1.64 8.79
N ILE A 181 -19.75 1.35 9.12
CA ILE A 181 -20.37 0.05 8.81
C ILE A 181 -20.48 -0.14 7.29
N ILE A 182 -20.91 0.89 6.56
CA ILE A 182 -21.00 0.82 5.09
C ILE A 182 -19.62 0.57 4.49
N LEU A 183 -18.60 1.33 4.89
CA LEU A 183 -17.23 1.13 4.41
C LEU A 183 -16.67 -0.24 4.79
N PHE A 184 -16.99 -0.74 5.97
CA PHE A 184 -16.62 -2.10 6.38
C PHE A 184 -17.24 -3.16 5.46
N LEU A 185 -18.54 -3.07 5.19
CA LEU A 185 -19.23 -4.00 4.29
C LEU A 185 -18.67 -3.94 2.87
N LEU A 186 -18.31 -2.75 2.39
CA LEU A 186 -17.62 -2.58 1.11
C LEU A 186 -16.21 -3.20 1.12
N ALA A 187 -15.43 -3.05 2.20
CA ALA A 187 -14.13 -3.71 2.29
C ALA A 187 -14.25 -5.25 2.25
N VAL A 188 -15.25 -5.80 2.96
CA VAL A 188 -15.54 -7.24 2.97
C VAL A 188 -16.02 -7.73 1.61
N SER A 189 -16.76 -6.92 0.85
CA SER A 189 -17.23 -7.30 -0.48
C SER A 189 -16.11 -7.41 -1.52
N PHE A 190 -14.91 -6.90 -1.25
CA PHE A 190 -13.73 -7.09 -2.10
C PHE A 190 -12.74 -8.12 -1.55
N HIS A 191 -12.68 -8.30 -0.23
CA HIS A 191 -11.81 -9.30 0.39
C HIS A 191 -12.27 -9.69 1.80
N TYR A 192 -12.58 -10.98 2.03
CA TYR A 192 -13.12 -11.48 3.31
C TYR A 192 -12.24 -11.23 4.54
N SER A 193 -10.91 -11.19 4.39
CA SER A 193 -10.01 -10.90 5.54
C SER A 193 -10.27 -9.54 6.18
N SER A 194 -10.95 -8.62 5.48
CA SER A 194 -11.41 -7.33 6.02
C SER A 194 -12.26 -7.49 7.29
N ILE A 195 -12.95 -8.63 7.48
CA ILE A 195 -13.71 -8.96 8.70
C ILE A 195 -12.82 -8.89 9.95
N ILE A 196 -11.59 -9.37 9.84
CA ILE A 196 -10.63 -9.41 10.95
C ILE A 196 -9.86 -8.09 11.02
N ILE A 197 -9.48 -7.55 9.87
CA ILE A 197 -8.53 -6.44 9.80
C ILE A 197 -9.19 -5.09 10.11
N ALA A 198 -10.42 -4.84 9.65
CA ALA A 198 -11.07 -3.55 9.89
C ALA A 198 -11.29 -3.23 11.39
N PRO A 199 -11.78 -4.17 12.23
CA PRO A 199 -11.88 -3.95 13.67
C PRO A 199 -10.52 -3.71 14.32
N LEU A 200 -9.48 -4.45 13.90
CA LEU A 200 -8.13 -4.32 14.41
C LEU A 200 -7.55 -2.93 14.12
N VAL A 201 -7.66 -2.46 12.88
CA VAL A 201 -7.22 -1.14 12.43
C VAL A 201 -7.91 -0.04 13.21
N TYR A 202 -9.24 -0.13 13.35
CA TYR A 202 -10.01 0.83 14.12
C TYR A 202 -9.61 0.85 15.60
N TYR A 203 -9.41 -0.33 16.20
CA TYR A 203 -8.98 -0.46 17.58
C TYR A 203 -7.62 0.22 17.80
N ILE A 204 -6.60 -0.11 16.99
CA ILE A 204 -5.24 0.44 17.12
C ILE A 204 -5.21 1.97 16.98
N ASP A 205 -5.98 2.54 16.05
CA ASP A 205 -6.04 3.99 15.86
C ASP A 205 -6.68 4.72 17.04
N SER A 206 -7.62 4.06 17.73
CA SER A 206 -8.29 4.60 18.93
C SER A 206 -7.43 4.60 20.19
N LEU A 207 -6.33 3.82 20.22
CA LEU A 207 -5.49 3.70 21.41
C LEU A 207 -4.67 4.97 21.70
N THR A 208 -4.46 5.22 23.00
CA THR A 208 -3.50 6.22 23.44
C THR A 208 -2.07 5.83 23.04
N VAL A 209 -1.17 6.81 22.90
CA VAL A 209 0.23 6.56 22.54
C VAL A 209 0.91 5.59 23.53
N SER A 210 0.59 5.70 24.83
CA SER A 210 1.14 4.79 25.86
C SER A 210 0.68 3.34 25.66
N LYS A 211 -0.61 3.11 25.45
CA LYS A 211 -1.16 1.77 25.19
C LYS A 211 -0.63 1.19 23.89
N ARG A 212 -0.46 2.02 22.86
CA ARG A 212 0.13 1.59 21.59
C ARG A 212 1.57 1.12 21.78
N LYS A 213 2.41 1.89 22.47
CA LYS A 213 3.79 1.50 22.79
C LYS A 213 3.86 0.15 23.50
N PHE A 214 2.95 -0.10 24.45
CA PHE A 214 2.86 -1.38 25.14
C PHE A 214 2.57 -2.54 24.18
N ILE A 215 1.55 -2.40 23.31
CA ILE A 215 1.24 -3.43 22.30
C ILE A 215 2.42 -3.63 21.34
N THR A 216 3.06 -2.54 20.92
CA THR A 216 4.25 -2.57 20.08
C THR A 216 5.38 -3.40 20.68
N ILE A 217 5.59 -3.35 22.00
CA ILE A 217 6.60 -4.15 22.71
C ILE A 217 6.24 -5.65 22.70
N ILE A 218 4.95 -5.99 22.72
CA ILE A 218 4.47 -7.37 22.79
C ILE A 218 4.33 -8.01 21.39
N LEU A 219 4.14 -7.22 20.34
CA LEU A 219 4.00 -7.71 18.96
C LEU A 219 5.10 -8.70 18.51
N PRO A 220 6.39 -8.51 18.84
CA PRO A 220 7.44 -9.49 18.56
C PRO A 220 7.20 -10.89 19.14
N VAL A 221 6.39 -11.03 20.20
CA VAL A 221 5.95 -12.35 20.70
C VAL A 221 5.06 -13.06 19.66
N GLY A 222 4.29 -12.32 18.86
CA GLY A 222 3.56 -12.83 17.70
C GLY A 222 4.46 -13.30 16.57
N PHE A 223 5.65 -12.71 16.40
CA PHE A 223 6.67 -13.26 15.51
C PHE A 223 7.17 -14.61 16.02
N LEU A 224 7.50 -14.71 17.32
CA LEU A 224 7.88 -15.99 17.93
C LEU A 224 6.77 -17.05 17.82
N TRP A 225 5.50 -16.62 17.89
CA TRP A 225 4.36 -17.49 17.65
C TRP A 225 4.34 -18.07 16.24
N SER A 226 4.59 -17.25 15.22
CA SER A 226 4.62 -17.67 13.81
C SER A 226 5.86 -18.48 13.43
N VAL A 227 6.97 -18.34 14.16
CA VAL A 227 8.23 -19.09 13.91
C VAL A 227 8.25 -20.48 14.56
N GLY A 228 7.45 -20.77 15.60
CA GLY A 228 7.55 -22.08 16.29
C GLY A 228 6.35 -22.58 17.10
N LEU A 229 5.37 -21.74 17.45
CA LEU A 229 4.18 -22.19 18.20
C LEU A 229 3.05 -22.66 17.27
N GLY A 230 2.99 -22.13 16.04
CA GLY A 230 1.97 -22.50 15.06
C GLY A 230 1.94 -23.99 14.72
N SER A 231 3.10 -24.60 14.45
CA SER A 231 3.22 -26.04 14.19
C SER A 231 2.86 -26.88 15.40
N SER A 232 3.29 -26.45 16.60
CA SER A 232 2.94 -27.10 17.86
C SER A 232 1.43 -27.11 18.10
N ILE A 233 0.73 -26.02 17.80
CA ILE A 233 -0.72 -25.91 17.98
C ILE A 233 -1.49 -26.65 16.89
N HIS A 234 -1.02 -26.60 15.64
CA HIS A 234 -1.58 -27.38 14.54
C HIS A 234 -1.67 -28.88 14.90
N SER A 235 -0.66 -29.40 15.61
CA SER A 235 -0.60 -30.79 16.05
C SER A 235 -1.61 -31.16 17.15
N ILE A 236 -2.15 -30.18 17.87
CA ILE A 236 -3.09 -30.37 19.00
C ILE A 236 -4.54 -30.05 18.59
N LEU A 237 -4.74 -29.33 17.47
CA LEU A 237 -6.06 -28.96 16.99
C LEU A 237 -6.84 -30.16 16.42
N PRO A 238 -8.17 -30.24 16.65
CA PRO A 238 -9.03 -31.21 15.98
C PRO A 238 -8.88 -31.14 14.45
N GLY A 239 -8.85 -32.28 13.77
CA GLY A 239 -8.51 -32.36 12.34
C GLY A 239 -9.34 -31.45 11.42
N PHE A 240 -10.62 -31.20 11.74
CA PHE A 240 -11.44 -30.28 10.94
C PHE A 240 -11.04 -28.80 11.10
N ILE A 241 -10.53 -28.40 12.27
CA ILE A 241 -10.02 -27.05 12.54
C ILE A 241 -8.59 -26.94 11.99
N SER A 242 -7.79 -27.98 12.23
CA SER A 242 -6.41 -28.09 11.76
C SER A 242 -6.33 -27.96 10.23
N ASN A 243 -7.15 -28.70 9.47
CA ASN A 243 -7.22 -28.59 8.01
C ASN A 243 -7.67 -27.21 7.50
N LYS A 244 -8.53 -26.50 8.26
CA LYS A 244 -8.95 -25.14 7.90
C LYS A 244 -7.92 -24.08 8.27
N LEU A 245 -7.03 -24.34 9.21
CA LEU A 245 -5.97 -23.41 9.62
C LEU A 245 -4.59 -23.81 9.11
N ALA A 246 -4.51 -24.95 8.43
CA ALA A 246 -3.34 -25.54 7.81
C ALA A 246 -2.51 -24.51 7.03
N PHE A 247 -3.18 -23.72 6.19
CA PHE A 247 -2.56 -22.66 5.38
C PHE A 247 -1.85 -21.57 6.19
N SER A 248 -2.17 -21.42 7.48
CA SER A 248 -1.65 -20.39 8.38
C SER A 248 -0.70 -20.93 9.45
N LEU A 249 -0.67 -22.26 9.65
CA LEU A 249 0.01 -22.89 10.79
C LEU A 249 1.05 -23.95 10.39
N ILE A 250 1.03 -24.46 9.15
CA ILE A 250 1.87 -25.62 8.78
C ILE A 250 3.30 -25.22 8.44
N GLU A 251 3.51 -24.18 7.61
CA GLU A 251 4.85 -23.83 7.15
C GLU A 251 5.05 -22.31 7.04
N PRO A 252 6.03 -21.73 7.76
CA PRO A 252 6.41 -20.34 7.59
C PRO A 252 6.95 -20.14 6.17
N ARG A 253 6.46 -19.13 5.46
CA ARG A 253 6.96 -18.79 4.12
C ARG A 253 7.99 -17.68 4.21
N LEU A 254 9.25 -18.04 4.02
CA LEU A 254 10.37 -17.11 4.05
C LEU A 254 10.21 -16.00 2.99
N GLU A 255 9.57 -16.31 1.86
CA GLU A 255 9.20 -15.37 0.79
C GLU A 255 8.53 -14.11 1.34
N TYR A 256 7.50 -14.29 2.17
CA TYR A 256 6.71 -13.19 2.75
C TYR A 256 7.48 -12.43 3.84
N PHE A 257 8.36 -13.10 4.58
CA PHE A 257 9.30 -12.43 5.48
C PHE A 257 10.25 -11.52 4.71
N MET A 258 10.78 -11.99 3.59
CA MET A 258 11.64 -11.17 2.74
C MET A 258 10.89 -9.96 2.15
N ASP A 259 9.61 -10.10 1.80
CA ASP A 259 8.79 -8.96 1.36
C ASP A 259 8.56 -7.92 2.47
N ALA A 260 8.35 -8.38 3.70
CA ALA A 260 8.31 -7.49 4.87
C ALA A 260 9.63 -6.72 5.04
N VAL A 261 10.77 -7.42 4.99
CA VAL A 261 12.11 -6.83 5.09
C VAL A 261 12.36 -5.82 3.96
N LYS A 262 11.98 -6.13 2.72
CA LYS A 262 12.09 -5.20 1.59
C LYS A 262 11.33 -3.90 1.85
N THR A 263 10.07 -3.99 2.25
CA THR A 263 9.27 -2.80 2.61
C THR A 263 10.00 -1.97 3.68
N ILE A 264 10.56 -2.62 4.69
CA ILE A 264 11.25 -1.95 5.80
C ILE A 264 12.47 -1.18 5.34
N VAL A 265 13.28 -1.78 4.46
CA VAL A 265 14.52 -1.16 3.96
C VAL A 265 14.22 0.21 3.33
N PHE A 266 13.12 0.34 2.60
CA PHE A 266 12.70 1.61 2.01
C PHE A 266 12.36 2.69 3.04
N PHE A 267 11.92 2.31 4.24
CA PHE A 267 11.57 3.24 5.32
C PHE A 267 12.71 3.44 6.33
N ILE A 268 13.89 2.80 6.17
CA ILE A 268 15.07 3.00 7.04
C ILE A 268 15.40 4.48 7.28
N PRO A 269 15.44 5.36 6.27
CA PRO A 269 15.74 6.78 6.49
C PRO A 269 14.76 7.45 7.47
N VAL A 270 13.47 7.09 7.38
CA VAL A 270 12.42 7.59 8.29
C VAL A 270 12.60 7.02 9.69
N PHE A 271 12.89 5.72 9.82
CA PHE A 271 13.13 5.09 11.12
C PHE A 271 14.37 5.64 11.82
N VAL A 272 15.49 5.72 11.11
CA VAL A 272 16.74 6.30 11.61
C VAL A 272 16.47 7.68 12.18
N PHE A 273 15.73 8.51 11.47
CA PHE A 273 15.36 9.83 11.96
C PHE A 273 14.46 9.78 13.21
N ILE A 274 13.43 8.91 13.23
CA ILE A 274 12.60 8.71 14.42
C ILE A 274 13.48 8.33 15.63
N PHE A 275 14.42 7.40 15.46
CA PHE A 275 15.33 6.97 16.53
C PHE A 275 16.28 8.09 16.97
N PHE A 276 16.88 8.84 16.04
CA PHE A 276 17.76 9.97 16.38
C PHE A 276 17.01 11.11 17.08
N ASP A 277 15.76 11.39 16.69
CA ASP A 277 14.88 12.36 17.37
C ASP A 277 14.58 11.91 18.82
N PHE A 278 14.38 10.61 19.04
CA PHE A 278 14.19 10.05 20.39
C PHE A 278 15.47 10.03 21.24
N SER A 279 16.64 9.77 20.65
CA SER A 279 17.88 9.53 21.39
C SER A 279 18.71 10.79 21.67
N PHE A 280 18.73 11.79 20.78
CA PHE A 280 19.75 12.85 20.86
C PHE A 280 19.35 14.13 21.59
N LYS A 281 18.08 14.38 21.93
CA LYS A 281 17.71 15.60 22.67
C LYS A 281 16.54 15.39 23.63
N LYS A 282 16.82 15.53 24.94
CA LYS A 282 15.88 16.06 25.94
C LYS A 282 15.30 17.45 25.56
N GLY A 283 15.71 18.02 24.42
CA GLY A 283 15.43 19.38 23.92
C GLY A 283 14.75 19.50 22.54
N PHE A 284 14.32 18.42 21.85
CA PHE A 284 13.32 18.52 20.77
C PHE A 284 11.93 18.18 21.33
N VAL A 285 11.59 18.97 22.35
CA VAL A 285 10.47 18.81 23.26
C VAL A 285 9.13 19.02 22.55
N HIS A 286 8.18 18.12 22.83
CA HIS A 286 6.73 18.33 22.77
C HIS A 286 6.13 18.75 21.43
N ASN A 287 6.27 17.94 20.39
CA ASN A 287 5.19 17.89 19.40
C ASN A 287 4.38 16.61 19.61
N ARG A 288 3.33 16.71 20.44
CA ARG A 288 2.35 15.62 20.67
C ARG A 288 1.84 15.02 19.35
N SER A 289 1.80 15.86 18.30
CA SER A 289 1.47 15.44 16.95
C SER A 289 2.49 14.41 16.43
N LEU A 290 3.78 14.77 16.30
CA LEU A 290 4.86 13.89 15.84
C LEU A 290 5.01 12.59 16.67
N ALA A 291 4.74 12.65 17.98
CA ALA A 291 4.76 11.45 18.84
C ALA A 291 3.70 10.42 18.45
N LYS A 292 2.53 10.87 17.97
CA LYS A 292 1.46 9.98 17.47
C LYS A 292 1.88 9.34 16.16
N GLU A 293 2.39 10.11 15.20
CA GLU A 293 2.82 9.59 13.89
C GLU A 293 4.01 8.62 14.03
N SER A 294 5.06 8.99 14.77
CA SER A 294 6.20 8.11 15.01
C SER A 294 5.79 6.80 15.70
N SER A 295 4.89 6.86 16.70
CA SER A 295 4.38 5.64 17.33
C SER A 295 3.56 4.76 16.38
N MET A 296 2.84 5.35 15.42
CA MET A 296 2.15 4.58 14.38
C MET A 296 3.14 3.93 13.42
N ILE A 297 4.14 4.68 12.95
CA ILE A 297 5.16 4.17 12.02
C ILE A 297 5.88 2.97 12.64
N VAL A 298 6.33 3.08 13.90
CA VAL A 298 6.99 1.98 14.62
C VAL A 298 6.03 0.81 14.91
N PHE A 299 4.76 1.10 15.23
CA PHE A 299 3.75 0.05 15.41
C PHE A 299 3.54 -0.75 14.12
N ILE A 300 3.31 -0.06 13.00
CA ILE A 300 3.03 -0.69 11.70
C ILE A 300 4.23 -1.52 11.24
N PHE A 301 5.44 -0.99 11.45
CA PHE A 301 6.70 -1.69 11.22
C PHE A 301 6.76 -3.05 11.94
N LEU A 302 6.60 -3.04 13.27
CA LEU A 302 6.64 -4.27 14.05
C LEU A 302 5.44 -5.17 13.76
N PHE A 303 4.29 -4.60 13.42
CA PHE A 303 3.10 -5.34 13.02
C PHE A 303 3.36 -6.15 11.74
N ILE A 304 3.89 -5.54 10.67
CA ILE A 304 4.25 -6.27 9.45
C ILE A 304 5.23 -7.41 9.78
N MET A 305 6.30 -7.11 10.51
CA MET A 305 7.31 -8.12 10.84
C MET A 305 6.72 -9.29 11.61
N SER A 306 5.83 -9.02 12.57
CA SER A 306 5.24 -10.05 13.43
C SER A 306 4.32 -11.01 12.69
N PHE A 307 3.72 -10.58 11.57
CA PHE A 307 2.80 -11.39 10.77
C PHE A 307 3.38 -11.80 9.41
N SER A 308 4.64 -11.45 9.15
CA SER A 308 5.30 -11.65 7.86
C SER A 308 5.45 -13.12 7.45
N LEU A 309 5.46 -14.04 8.41
CA LEU A 309 5.56 -15.47 8.14
C LEU A 309 4.20 -16.16 7.96
N VAL A 310 3.08 -15.45 8.13
CA VAL A 310 1.72 -16.01 8.07
C VAL A 310 1.08 -15.72 6.69
N PRO A 311 0.98 -16.71 5.78
CA PRO A 311 0.67 -16.50 4.36
C PRO A 311 -0.55 -15.64 4.03
N HIS A 312 -1.74 -16.05 4.48
CA HIS A 312 -2.98 -15.37 4.10
C HIS A 312 -3.25 -14.10 4.89
N SER A 313 -2.73 -14.03 6.13
CA SER A 313 -2.76 -12.77 6.90
C SER A 313 -1.83 -11.75 6.27
N PHE A 314 -0.64 -12.17 5.81
CA PHE A 314 0.35 -11.30 5.18
C PHE A 314 -0.17 -10.65 3.90
N ARG A 315 -0.80 -11.41 2.99
CA ARG A 315 -1.32 -10.88 1.71
C ARG A 315 -2.25 -9.67 1.85
N PHE A 316 -2.90 -9.51 3.01
CA PHE A 316 -3.74 -8.34 3.29
C PHE A 316 -3.11 -7.33 4.27
N ILE A 317 -2.43 -7.82 5.31
CA ILE A 317 -1.72 -6.98 6.29
C ILE A 317 -0.64 -6.17 5.61
N TYR A 318 0.09 -6.77 4.68
CA TYR A 318 1.18 -6.16 3.95
C TYR A 318 0.75 -4.90 3.17
N PRO A 319 -0.18 -4.98 2.19
CA PRO A 319 -0.57 -3.81 1.39
C PRO A 319 -1.26 -2.72 2.24
N LEU A 320 -2.00 -3.09 3.28
CA LEU A 320 -2.56 -2.13 4.24
C LEU A 320 -1.45 -1.41 5.02
N SER A 321 -0.48 -2.16 5.51
CA SER A 321 0.59 -1.60 6.34
C SER A 321 1.51 -0.72 5.52
N VAL A 322 1.85 -1.11 4.28
CA VAL A 322 2.53 -0.27 3.28
C VAL A 322 1.78 1.04 3.09
N SER A 323 0.45 0.99 2.98
CA SER A 323 -0.37 2.19 2.80
C SER A 323 -0.32 3.11 4.01
N LEU A 324 -0.55 2.56 5.20
CA LEU A 324 -0.55 3.36 6.42
C LEU A 324 0.84 3.94 6.72
N ILE A 325 1.92 3.15 6.62
CA ILE A 325 3.28 3.64 6.90
C ILE A 325 3.70 4.72 5.91
N SER A 326 3.28 4.63 4.64
CA SER A 326 3.49 5.66 3.63
C SER A 326 2.82 6.98 4.01
N ILE A 327 1.55 6.94 4.42
CA ILE A 327 0.80 8.13 4.84
C ILE A 327 1.45 8.77 6.06
N TYR A 328 1.66 7.97 7.11
CA TYR A 328 2.21 8.51 8.36
C TYR A 328 3.63 9.05 8.14
N SER A 329 4.45 8.42 7.30
CA SER A 329 5.77 8.92 6.94
C SER A 329 5.70 10.24 6.17
N ALA A 330 4.80 10.35 5.18
CA ALA A 330 4.63 11.60 4.41
C ALA A 330 4.16 12.76 5.30
N VAL A 331 3.21 12.51 6.20
CA VAL A 331 2.73 13.49 7.18
C VAL A 331 3.86 13.89 8.14
N PHE A 332 4.62 12.90 8.63
CA PHE A 332 5.74 13.10 9.53
C PHE A 332 6.83 13.97 8.91
N LEU A 333 7.25 13.66 7.68
CA LEU A 333 8.26 14.42 6.94
C LEU A 333 7.81 15.87 6.72
N ASN A 334 6.55 16.10 6.35
CA ASN A 334 6.00 17.44 6.16
C ASN A 334 5.96 18.27 7.47
N ARG A 335 6.07 17.63 8.64
CA ARG A 335 6.10 18.30 9.95
C ARG A 335 7.52 18.53 10.48
N ILE A 336 8.56 18.06 9.78
CA ILE A 336 9.96 18.32 10.13
C ILE A 336 10.28 19.79 9.87
N LYS A 337 10.78 20.50 10.89
CA LYS A 337 11.18 21.91 10.79
C LYS A 337 12.54 22.11 10.13
N ASN A 338 13.44 21.14 10.21
CA ASN A 338 14.77 21.21 9.60
C ASN A 338 14.66 20.94 8.09
N MET A 339 14.68 22.00 7.29
CA MET A 339 14.51 21.92 5.83
C MET A 339 15.62 21.12 5.13
N ALA A 340 16.88 21.25 5.55
CA ALA A 340 17.98 20.51 4.94
C ALA A 340 17.81 18.99 5.11
N LEU A 341 17.43 18.58 6.31
CA LEU A 341 17.17 17.18 6.65
C LEU A 341 15.89 16.65 5.98
N TYR A 342 14.86 17.48 5.90
CA TYR A 342 13.64 17.17 5.16
C TYR A 342 13.95 16.86 3.68
N TYR A 343 14.70 17.73 2.99
CA TYR A 343 15.07 17.53 1.60
C TYR A 343 15.98 16.32 1.42
N PHE A 344 16.93 16.09 2.34
CA PHE A 344 17.77 14.89 2.30
C PHE A 344 16.93 13.60 2.32
N ILE A 345 16.03 13.46 3.30
CA ILE A 345 15.19 12.25 3.42
C ILE A 345 14.26 12.13 2.21
N LEU A 346 13.67 13.24 1.76
CA LEU A 346 12.82 13.25 0.57
C LEU A 346 13.59 12.76 -0.66
N CYS A 347 14.79 13.28 -0.92
CA CYS A 347 15.63 12.85 -2.04
C CYS A 347 16.02 11.38 -1.94
N VAL A 348 16.39 10.89 -0.75
CA VAL A 348 16.71 9.46 -0.56
C VAL A 348 15.49 8.59 -0.87
N LEU A 349 14.31 8.94 -0.35
CA LEU A 349 13.08 8.18 -0.62
C LEU A 349 12.70 8.20 -2.10
N ILE A 350 12.85 9.34 -2.77
CA ILE A 350 12.64 9.49 -4.21
C ILE A 350 13.62 8.59 -4.98
N ILE A 351 14.92 8.66 -4.68
CA ILE A 351 15.95 7.86 -5.34
C ILE A 351 15.67 6.37 -5.14
N LEU A 352 15.35 5.93 -3.92
CA LEU A 352 14.96 4.55 -3.64
C LEU A 352 13.65 4.17 -4.36
N SER A 353 12.72 5.12 -4.55
CA SER A 353 11.47 4.91 -5.30
C SER A 353 11.69 4.70 -6.79
N PHE A 354 12.79 5.23 -7.33
CA PHE A 354 13.10 5.23 -8.74
C PHE A 354 14.25 4.32 -9.14
N SER A 355 15.10 3.89 -8.20
CA SER A 355 16.16 2.92 -8.46
C SER A 355 15.61 1.65 -9.11
N ARG A 356 14.37 1.26 -8.75
CA ARG A 356 13.64 0.13 -9.36
C ARG A 356 13.36 0.25 -10.86
N PHE A 357 13.40 1.46 -11.42
CA PHE A 357 13.17 1.70 -12.85
C PHE A 357 14.46 1.97 -13.62
N VAL A 358 15.60 2.13 -12.92
CA VAL A 358 16.91 2.42 -13.52
C VAL A 358 17.71 1.14 -13.73
N PHE A 359 17.55 0.16 -12.85
CA PHE A 359 18.24 -1.12 -12.95
C PHE A 359 17.27 -2.20 -13.45
N LEU A 360 17.05 -2.24 -14.77
CA LEU A 360 16.20 -3.24 -15.42
C LEU A 360 16.75 -4.67 -15.26
N ASP A 361 18.07 -4.83 -15.17
CA ASP A 361 18.74 -6.13 -15.02
C ASP A 361 18.86 -6.59 -13.56
N THR A 362 18.68 -5.70 -12.59
CA THR A 362 18.46 -6.13 -11.21
C THR A 362 16.97 -6.40 -11.09
N MET A 363 16.56 -7.64 -10.86
CA MET A 363 15.18 -8.04 -10.60
C MET A 363 14.61 -7.34 -9.34
N MET A 364 14.35 -6.04 -9.45
CA MET A 364 13.63 -5.22 -8.46
C MET A 364 12.15 -5.10 -8.82
N GLU A 365 11.75 -5.62 -9.98
CA GLU A 365 10.40 -6.09 -10.16
C GLU A 365 10.21 -7.38 -9.37
N TYR A 366 9.19 -7.33 -8.53
CA TYR A 366 8.77 -8.44 -7.71
C TYR A 366 8.33 -9.56 -8.65
N ASP A 367 9.22 -10.50 -8.95
CA ASP A 367 8.78 -11.87 -9.08
C ASP A 367 8.19 -12.21 -7.71
N PHE A 368 6.86 -12.12 -7.61
CA PHE A 368 6.10 -12.48 -6.41
C PHE A 368 6.34 -13.94 -5.98
N PHE A 369 7.18 -14.68 -6.71
CA PHE A 369 7.47 -16.10 -6.46
C PHE A 369 8.92 -16.56 -6.67
N TYR A 370 9.85 -15.82 -7.30
CA TYR A 370 11.24 -16.31 -7.49
C TYR A 370 12.24 -15.18 -7.77
N SER A 371 12.94 -14.67 -6.76
CA SER A 371 14.26 -14.04 -7.00
C SER A 371 15.10 -14.03 -5.73
N ASP A 372 16.35 -14.48 -5.87
CA ASP A 372 17.35 -14.52 -4.80
C ASP A 372 17.55 -13.09 -4.25
N PRO A 373 17.19 -12.82 -2.98
CA PRO A 373 17.02 -11.46 -2.47
C PRO A 373 18.30 -10.63 -2.38
N PHE A 374 19.46 -11.18 -2.75
CA PHE A 374 20.78 -10.54 -2.69
C PHE A 374 21.65 -10.79 -3.93
N GLY A 375 21.08 -11.14 -5.08
CA GLY A 375 21.85 -11.29 -6.33
C GLY A 375 22.62 -10.05 -6.76
N PHE A 376 22.30 -8.87 -6.22
CA PHE A 376 23.03 -7.61 -6.45
C PHE A 376 24.25 -7.40 -5.52
N LEU A 377 24.50 -8.30 -4.56
CA LEU A 377 25.64 -8.25 -3.62
C LEU A 377 26.77 -9.22 -4.00
N ILE A 378 26.68 -9.91 -5.14
CA ILE A 378 27.72 -10.82 -5.68
C ILE A 378 28.34 -10.20 -6.92
#